data_AF-A0A841CIV3-F1
#
_entry.id   AF-A0A841CIV3-F1
#
_cell.length_a   1.000
_cell.length_b   1.000
_cell.length_c   1.000
_cell.angle_alpha   90.00
_cell.angle_beta   90.00
_cell.angle_gamma   90.00
#
_symmetry.space_group_name_H-M   'P 1'
#
loop_
_entity.id
_entity.type
_entity.pdbx_description
1 polymer ?
#
loop_
_entity_poly.entity_id
_entity_poly.type
_entity_poly.pdbx_seq_one_letter_code
_entity_poly.pdbx_strand_id
1 'polypeptide(L)'
;MADDHHRRKNNTALKIRLVVLGVLVLLGVVQAATTGTVGIGALSVTFRSSAPTTTTTTTAASSGGGLDGALGTTTGETPTTSAESKVGVGSWKQSRGLLTVEVNRVENAAGRLRVHVTAINASTSKMDLPLASVTGQDDTRRDYGASLSTSKWPAGIAKNASISGYVELDQKAPAAATRFTLTFSGIIGQLAPTGGAVSVADIPIPR
;
A
#
# COMPACT_ATOMS: atom_id res chain seq x y z
N MET A 1 -77.17 -6.15 28.74
CA MET A 1 -75.85 -6.11 29.40
C MET A 1 -74.80 -6.42 28.32
N ALA A 2 -73.95 -5.52 27.82
CA ALA A 2 -73.64 -4.14 28.27
C ALA A 2 -73.01 -4.08 29.69
N ASP A 3 -71.84 -3.49 29.98
CA ASP A 3 -70.77 -2.80 29.20
C ASP A 3 -69.37 -3.19 29.80
N ASP A 4 -68.17 -2.65 29.53
CA ASP A 4 -67.65 -1.45 28.83
C ASP A 4 -66.22 -1.71 28.24
N HIS A 5 -65.73 -0.83 27.36
CA HIS A 5 -64.33 -0.75 26.93
C HIS A 5 -63.45 0.08 27.89
N HIS A 6 -62.50 -0.55 28.58
CA HIS A 6 -61.42 0.20 29.24
C HIS A 6 -60.16 0.37 28.36
N ARG A 7 -60.07 1.59 27.82
CA ARG A 7 -59.11 2.11 26.83
C ARG A 7 -58.03 2.96 27.50
N ARG A 8 -56.79 2.89 26.99
CA ARG A 8 -55.57 3.66 27.42
C ARG A 8 -55.02 3.25 28.80
N LYS A 9 -53.71 3.04 28.94
CA LYS A 9 -52.74 4.16 28.95
C LYS A 9 -51.35 3.76 28.41
N ASN A 10 -50.87 4.50 27.42
CA ASN A 10 -49.46 4.45 27.01
C ASN A 10 -48.60 5.11 28.09
N ASN A 11 -47.40 4.60 28.35
CA ASN A 11 -46.34 5.39 28.98
C ASN A 11 -44.96 4.90 28.53
N THR A 12 -44.13 5.82 28.05
CA THR A 12 -42.82 5.56 27.46
C THR A 12 -41.79 5.21 28.54
N ALA A 13 -41.21 4.01 28.49
CA ALA A 13 -40.10 3.59 29.36
C ALA A 13 -38.82 3.38 28.53
N LEU A 14 -38.27 4.50 28.06
CA LEU A 14 -37.08 4.58 27.19
C LEU A 14 -35.82 4.05 27.90
N LYS A 15 -35.51 2.75 27.72
CA LYS A 15 -34.28 2.11 28.25
C LYS A 15 -33.04 2.48 27.43
N ILE A 16 -32.67 3.77 27.45
CA ILE A 16 -31.31 4.20 27.11
C ILE A 16 -30.38 3.60 28.17
N ARG A 17 -29.65 2.53 27.82
CA ARG A 17 -28.47 2.11 28.59
C ARG A 17 -27.29 2.97 28.12
N LEU A 18 -27.08 4.04 28.88
CA LEU A 18 -26.02 5.01 28.71
C LEU A 18 -24.65 4.34 28.97
N VAL A 19 -23.99 3.88 27.90
CA VAL A 19 -22.60 3.41 27.94
C VAL A 19 -21.70 4.56 27.49
N VAL A 20 -21.55 5.55 28.37
CA VAL A 20 -20.62 6.68 28.21
C VAL A 20 -19.55 6.57 29.29
N LEU A 21 -18.59 5.68 29.06
CA LEU A 21 -17.29 5.64 29.73
C LEU A 21 -16.37 4.74 28.88
N GLY A 22 -15.26 5.27 28.36
CA GLY A 22 -14.36 4.51 27.46
C GLY A 22 -13.79 5.24 26.25
N VAL A 23 -13.96 6.57 26.12
CA VAL A 23 -13.27 7.38 25.09
C VAL A 23 -12.54 8.54 25.76
N LEU A 24 -11.28 8.30 26.15
CA LEU A 24 -10.21 9.28 26.37
C LEU A 24 -8.89 8.52 26.57
N VAL A 25 -7.76 9.18 26.25
CA VAL A 25 -6.38 8.62 26.22
C VAL A 25 -6.08 7.66 25.04
N LEU A 26 -5.74 8.24 23.89
CA LEU A 26 -4.36 8.16 23.35
C LEU A 26 -4.15 9.18 22.21
N LEU A 27 -4.03 10.46 22.56
CA LEU A 27 -3.65 11.54 21.63
C LEU A 27 -2.30 12.13 22.06
N GLY A 28 -1.36 12.20 21.13
CA GLY A 28 -0.23 13.14 21.22
C GLY A 28 1.05 12.67 21.91
N VAL A 29 1.79 11.74 21.28
CA VAL A 29 3.27 11.85 21.24
C VAL A 29 3.74 11.57 19.81
N VAL A 30 3.69 12.59 18.94
CA VAL A 30 4.45 12.58 17.69
C VAL A 30 5.82 13.18 18.01
N GLN A 31 6.86 12.34 18.06
CA GLN A 31 8.23 12.83 18.22
C GLN A 31 8.70 13.48 16.93
N ALA A 32 8.59 14.80 16.86
CA ALA A 32 9.13 15.62 15.78
C ALA A 32 10.67 15.68 15.89
N ALA A 33 11.35 14.63 15.43
CA ALA A 33 12.81 14.58 15.31
C ALA A 33 13.30 15.43 14.13
N THR A 34 13.15 16.76 14.25
CA THR A 34 13.60 17.72 13.23
C THR A 34 15.11 17.97 13.31
N THR A 35 15.92 17.01 12.88
CA THR A 35 17.35 17.21 12.63
C THR A 35 17.58 18.04 11.37
N GLY A 36 17.22 19.32 11.44
CA GLY A 36 17.54 20.31 10.42
C GLY A 36 19.02 20.67 10.49
N THR A 37 19.81 20.23 9.51
CA THR A 37 21.24 20.57 9.42
C THR A 37 21.41 22.03 9.00
N VAL A 38 21.64 22.92 9.99
CA VAL A 38 22.07 24.30 9.73
C VAL A 38 23.60 24.32 9.72
N GLY A 39 24.21 24.36 8.54
CA GLY A 39 25.67 24.31 8.37
C GLY A 39 26.14 25.27 7.27
N ILE A 40 26.71 26.39 7.69
CA ILE A 40 27.30 27.40 6.78
C ILE A 40 28.78 27.09 6.61
N GLY A 41 29.26 27.08 5.36
CA GLY A 41 30.69 27.07 5.05
C GLY A 41 31.33 25.68 5.02
N ALA A 42 32.56 25.63 4.50
CA ALA A 42 33.28 24.39 4.25
C ALA A 42 34.06 23.92 5.48
N LEU A 43 33.82 22.68 5.92
CA LEU A 43 34.78 21.78 6.58
C LEU A 43 34.16 20.38 6.69
N SER A 44 34.81 19.37 6.10
CA SER A 44 34.33 17.99 6.06
C SER A 44 34.94 17.16 7.20
N VAL A 45 34.14 16.29 7.83
CA VAL A 45 34.61 15.33 8.85
C VAL A 45 34.04 13.94 8.57
N THR A 46 34.90 13.04 8.09
CA THR A 46 34.55 11.63 7.87
C THR A 46 34.76 10.83 9.15
N PHE A 47 33.68 10.54 9.88
CA PHE A 47 33.73 9.70 11.07
C PHE A 47 33.91 8.22 10.69
N ARG A 48 35.17 7.76 10.65
CA ARG A 48 35.51 6.34 10.70
C ARG A 48 35.18 5.81 12.10
N SER A 49 34.26 4.87 12.20
CA SER A 49 34.11 4.06 13.41
C SER A 49 35.02 2.84 13.31
N SER A 50 36.02 2.76 14.19
CA SER A 50 36.99 1.66 14.22
C SER A 50 36.66 0.66 15.33
N ALA A 51 36.55 -0.63 14.98
CA ALA A 51 36.61 -1.74 15.93
C ALA A 51 38.00 -2.42 15.85
N PRO A 52 38.55 -2.98 16.95
CA PRO A 52 40.00 -3.15 17.07
C PRO A 52 40.61 -4.46 16.54
N THR A 53 41.87 -4.30 16.13
CA THR A 53 42.96 -5.22 15.77
C THR A 53 42.96 -6.67 16.29
N THR A 54 43.30 -7.61 15.41
CA THR A 54 44.20 -8.76 15.68
C THR A 54 44.99 -9.07 14.39
N THR A 55 46.17 -8.49 14.17
CA THR A 55 47.52 -9.02 14.48
C THR A 55 48.15 -9.89 13.35
N THR A 56 49.08 -9.29 12.60
CA THR A 56 50.27 -9.89 11.91
C THR A 56 49.99 -10.93 10.79
N THR A 57 50.50 -10.80 9.56
CA THR A 57 51.94 -10.85 9.24
C THR A 57 52.29 -10.16 7.92
N THR A 58 53.48 -9.55 7.84
CA THR A 58 54.00 -8.87 6.65
C THR A 58 54.99 -9.75 5.89
N THR A 59 54.73 -10.00 4.60
CA THR A 59 55.78 -10.37 3.63
C THR A 59 55.49 -9.68 2.30
N ALA A 60 56.46 -8.93 1.77
CA ALA A 60 56.43 -8.44 0.39
C ALA A 60 57.47 -9.22 -0.43
N ALA A 61 57.09 -9.65 -1.64
CA ALA A 61 58.00 -10.25 -2.61
C ALA A 61 57.53 -9.89 -4.02
N SER A 62 58.43 -9.41 -4.86
CA SER A 62 58.13 -8.98 -6.24
C SER A 62 58.45 -10.06 -7.26
N SER A 63 57.67 -10.08 -8.36
CA SER A 63 58.09 -10.47 -9.72
C SER A 63 59.04 -11.68 -9.86
N GLY A 64 58.46 -12.85 -10.17
CA GLY A 64 59.17 -13.99 -10.76
C GLY A 64 58.29 -14.64 -11.84
N GLY A 65 58.88 -15.04 -12.97
CA GLY A 65 58.13 -15.52 -14.14
C GLY A 65 57.75 -17.01 -14.06
N GLY A 66 56.64 -17.37 -14.70
CA GLY A 66 56.22 -18.75 -14.94
C GLY A 66 55.33 -18.81 -16.18
N LEU A 67 55.79 -19.50 -17.22
CA LEU A 67 55.02 -19.79 -18.42
C LEU A 67 54.52 -21.24 -18.33
N ASP A 68 53.21 -21.44 -18.16
CA ASP A 68 52.56 -22.66 -18.67
C ASP A 68 51.06 -22.43 -18.91
N GLY A 69 50.45 -23.26 -19.75
CA GLY A 69 49.14 -23.00 -20.35
C GLY A 69 47.96 -23.74 -19.73
N ALA A 70 46.81 -23.06 -19.63
CA ALA A 70 45.50 -23.68 -19.42
C ALA A 70 44.43 -22.99 -20.30
N LEU A 71 43.68 -23.78 -21.07
CA LEU A 71 42.68 -23.27 -22.03
C LEU A 71 41.25 -23.45 -21.50
N GLY A 72 40.57 -22.32 -21.30
CA GLY A 72 39.13 -22.28 -20.97
C GLY A 72 38.79 -22.69 -19.53
N THR A 73 37.58 -22.40 -19.04
CA THR A 73 36.50 -21.60 -19.62
C THR A 73 36.05 -20.52 -18.64
N THR A 74 35.92 -19.28 -19.10
CA THR A 74 35.21 -18.25 -18.33
C THR A 74 33.72 -18.56 -18.37
N THR A 75 33.22 -19.31 -17.38
CA THR A 75 31.79 -19.35 -17.08
C THR A 75 31.40 -17.94 -16.64
N GLY A 76 30.98 -17.13 -17.60
CA GLY A 76 30.48 -15.79 -17.35
C GLY A 76 29.20 -15.91 -16.53
N GLU A 77 29.31 -15.76 -15.21
CA GLU A 77 28.18 -15.55 -14.32
C GLU A 77 27.48 -14.28 -14.80
N THR A 78 26.47 -14.49 -15.64
CA THR A 78 25.72 -13.41 -16.27
C THR A 78 24.99 -12.72 -15.13
N PRO A 79 25.29 -11.45 -14.82
CA PRO A 79 24.62 -10.76 -13.73
C PRO A 79 23.13 -10.74 -14.07
N THR A 80 22.35 -11.49 -13.31
CA THR A 80 20.90 -11.48 -13.43
C THR A 80 20.46 -10.10 -12.95
N THR A 81 20.30 -9.17 -13.89
CA THR A 81 19.85 -7.81 -13.64
C THR A 81 18.44 -7.84 -13.09
N SER A 82 18.35 -8.09 -11.77
CA SER A 82 17.13 -8.11 -10.99
C SER A 82 16.53 -6.72 -11.07
N ALA A 83 15.55 -6.56 -11.96
CA ALA A 83 15.06 -5.25 -12.37
C ALA A 83 14.57 -4.48 -11.15
N GLU A 84 15.27 -3.38 -10.82
CA GLU A 84 15.14 -2.71 -9.54
C GLU A 84 13.70 -2.26 -9.29
N SER A 85 13.03 -2.90 -8.35
CA SER A 85 11.63 -2.61 -8.03
C SER A 85 11.56 -1.37 -7.13
N LYS A 86 11.16 -0.24 -7.72
CA LYS A 86 10.99 1.04 -7.00
C LYS A 86 9.71 0.98 -6.16
N VAL A 87 9.75 1.47 -4.92
CA VAL A 87 8.64 1.32 -3.96
C VAL A 87 8.25 2.67 -3.38
N GLY A 88 6.98 3.04 -3.52
CA GLY A 88 6.35 4.16 -2.81
C GLY A 88 5.47 3.64 -1.68
N VAL A 89 5.48 4.30 -0.53
CA VAL A 89 4.65 4.00 0.64
C VAL A 89 3.91 5.28 1.05
N GLY A 90 2.65 5.14 1.49
CA GLY A 90 1.81 6.27 1.87
C GLY A 90 0.45 5.81 2.40
N SER A 91 -0.56 6.65 2.26
CA SER A 91 -1.95 6.31 2.61
C SER A 91 -2.89 7.19 1.77
N TRP A 92 -3.23 6.72 0.58
CA TRP A 92 -4.21 7.37 -0.31
C TRP A 92 -5.57 6.73 -0.08
N LYS A 93 -6.55 7.53 0.36
CA LYS A 93 -7.84 7.04 0.86
C LYS A 93 -9.00 7.71 0.16
N GLN A 94 -9.99 6.90 -0.26
CA GLN A 94 -11.30 7.39 -0.68
C GLN A 94 -12.41 6.60 0.01
N SER A 95 -13.41 7.31 0.53
CA SER A 95 -14.65 6.72 1.05
C SER A 95 -15.84 7.08 0.15
N ARG A 96 -16.81 6.18 0.03
CA ARG A 96 -18.12 6.44 -0.59
C ARG A 96 -19.17 5.58 0.10
N GLY A 97 -20.18 6.21 0.72
CA GLY A 97 -21.14 5.50 1.56
C GLY A 97 -20.44 4.74 2.70
N LEU A 98 -20.63 3.42 2.76
CA LEU A 98 -20.08 2.54 3.80
C LEU A 98 -18.84 1.74 3.34
N LEU A 99 -18.26 2.08 2.19
CA LEU A 99 -17.01 1.50 1.69
C LEU A 99 -15.88 2.54 1.73
N THR A 100 -14.74 2.16 2.30
CA THR A 100 -13.48 2.91 2.20
C THR A 100 -12.43 2.06 1.50
N VAL A 101 -11.69 2.65 0.57
CA VAL A 101 -10.53 2.04 -0.09
C VAL A 101 -9.30 2.84 0.28
N GLU A 102 -8.27 2.14 0.75
CA GLU A 102 -6.93 2.66 1.05
C GLU A 102 -5.90 1.99 0.14
N VAL A 103 -5.12 2.79 -0.58
CA VAL A 103 -3.84 2.36 -1.14
C VAL A 103 -2.75 2.74 -0.15
N ASN A 104 -1.89 1.79 0.23
CA ASN A 104 -0.82 2.02 1.22
C ASN A 104 0.60 1.87 0.64
N ARG A 105 0.76 1.11 -0.44
CA ARG A 105 2.06 0.85 -1.07
C ARG A 105 1.93 0.61 -2.58
N VAL A 106 2.84 1.16 -3.36
CA VAL A 106 2.96 0.98 -4.81
C VAL A 106 4.35 0.44 -5.11
N GLU A 107 4.43 -0.60 -5.91
CA GLU A 107 5.68 -1.10 -6.49
C GLU A 107 5.67 -0.78 -8.00
N ASN A 108 6.79 -0.32 -8.54
CA ASN A 108 7.03 -0.18 -9.97
C ASN A 108 8.25 -1.05 -10.35
N ALA A 109 8.01 -2.12 -11.10
CA ALA A 109 9.04 -3.02 -11.60
C ALA A 109 9.08 -2.93 -13.13
N ALA A 110 10.11 -2.26 -13.67
CA ALA A 110 10.29 -2.02 -15.11
C ALA A 110 9.02 -1.48 -15.82
N GLY A 111 8.30 -0.56 -15.16
CA GLY A 111 7.06 0.05 -15.65
C GLY A 111 5.78 -0.70 -15.29
N ARG A 112 5.84 -1.95 -14.77
CA ARG A 112 4.65 -2.64 -14.26
C ARG A 112 4.34 -2.15 -12.85
N LEU A 113 3.10 -1.67 -12.64
CA LEU A 113 2.65 -1.20 -11.35
C LEU A 113 1.93 -2.31 -10.58
N ARG A 114 2.32 -2.53 -9.33
CA ARG A 114 1.59 -3.35 -8.35
C ARG A 114 1.17 -2.49 -7.18
N VAL A 115 -0.13 -2.45 -6.93
CA VAL A 115 -0.78 -1.56 -5.97
C VAL A 115 -1.31 -2.41 -4.83
N HIS A 116 -0.80 -2.18 -3.61
CA HIS A 116 -1.29 -2.81 -2.39
C HIS A 116 -2.45 -2.00 -1.84
N VAL A 117 -3.56 -2.67 -1.58
CA VAL A 117 -4.85 -2.06 -1.26
C VAL A 117 -5.48 -2.74 -0.06
N THR A 118 -6.11 -1.94 0.80
CA THR A 118 -7.02 -2.38 1.85
C THR A 118 -8.41 -1.79 1.57
N ALA A 119 -9.44 -2.63 1.54
CA ALA A 119 -10.83 -2.18 1.46
C ALA A 119 -11.58 -2.51 2.76
N ILE A 120 -12.40 -1.57 3.23
CA ILE A 120 -13.08 -1.60 4.52
C ILE A 120 -14.58 -1.42 4.28
N ASN A 121 -15.35 -2.47 4.60
CA ASN A 121 -16.81 -2.47 4.55
C ASN A 121 -17.36 -2.18 5.94
N ALA A 122 -17.79 -0.94 6.19
CA ALA A 122 -18.43 -0.50 7.43
C ALA A 122 -19.94 -0.78 7.47
N SER A 123 -20.48 -1.56 6.52
CA SER A 123 -21.92 -1.88 6.46
C SER A 123 -22.28 -3.20 7.16
N THR A 124 -23.58 -3.36 7.42
CA THR A 124 -24.16 -4.56 8.03
C THR A 124 -24.37 -5.73 7.05
N SER A 125 -24.11 -5.52 5.75
CA SER A 125 -24.22 -6.52 4.67
C SER A 125 -22.85 -6.83 4.06
N LYS A 126 -22.72 -7.93 3.32
CA LYS A 126 -21.50 -8.20 2.55
C LYS A 126 -21.40 -7.28 1.33
N MET A 127 -20.18 -7.02 0.87
CA MET A 127 -19.91 -6.38 -0.42
C MET A 127 -18.92 -7.24 -1.20
N ASP A 128 -19.03 -7.28 -2.52
CA ASP A 128 -18.05 -7.91 -3.40
C ASP A 128 -17.49 -6.84 -4.37
N LEU A 129 -16.16 -6.81 -4.49
CA LEU A 129 -15.38 -5.90 -5.34
C LEU A 129 -14.63 -6.77 -6.37
N PRO A 130 -15.23 -7.07 -7.53
CA PRO A 130 -14.64 -7.97 -8.51
C PRO A 130 -13.34 -7.40 -9.10
N LEU A 131 -12.27 -8.21 -9.14
CA LEU A 131 -10.98 -7.78 -9.69
C LEU A 131 -11.10 -7.29 -11.15
N ALA A 132 -11.93 -7.95 -11.96
CA ALA A 132 -12.19 -7.57 -13.35
C ALA A 132 -12.90 -6.21 -13.52
N SER A 133 -13.38 -5.61 -12.43
CA SER A 133 -14.00 -4.28 -12.40
C SER A 133 -13.06 -3.22 -11.79
N VAL A 134 -11.79 -3.57 -11.53
CA VAL A 134 -10.76 -2.62 -11.08
C VAL A 134 -9.98 -2.10 -12.29
N THR A 135 -9.93 -0.78 -12.43
CA THR A 135 -9.19 -0.09 -13.49
C THR A 135 -8.26 0.99 -12.91
N GLY A 136 -7.20 1.31 -13.62
CA GLY A 136 -6.37 2.49 -13.37
C GLY A 136 -6.52 3.50 -14.52
N GLN A 137 -6.33 4.79 -14.23
CA GLN A 137 -6.07 5.82 -15.26
C GLN A 137 -4.96 6.76 -14.79
N ASP A 138 -3.96 7.03 -15.63
CA ASP A 138 -2.85 7.93 -15.30
C ASP A 138 -3.06 9.38 -15.73
N ASP A 139 -2.16 10.26 -15.29
CA ASP A 139 -2.10 11.69 -15.65
C ASP A 139 -1.82 11.94 -17.15
N THR A 140 -1.39 10.93 -17.91
CA THR A 140 -1.31 10.96 -19.38
C THR A 140 -2.60 10.48 -20.07
N ARG A 141 -3.65 10.14 -19.30
CA ARG A 141 -4.92 9.55 -19.73
C ARG A 141 -4.79 8.17 -20.38
N ARG A 142 -3.78 7.37 -19.99
CA ARG A 142 -3.75 5.93 -20.30
C ARG A 142 -4.61 5.18 -19.29
N ASP A 143 -5.48 4.31 -19.80
CA ASP A 143 -6.25 3.36 -19.01
C ASP A 143 -5.50 2.04 -18.81
N TYR A 144 -5.74 1.40 -17.67
CA TYR A 144 -5.12 0.15 -17.22
C TYR A 144 -6.20 -0.83 -16.72
N GLY A 145 -6.08 -2.10 -17.10
CA GLY A 145 -6.85 -3.18 -16.52
C GLY A 145 -6.12 -3.85 -15.36
N ALA A 146 -6.87 -4.41 -14.40
CA ALA A 146 -6.30 -5.31 -13.41
C ALA A 146 -5.94 -6.68 -14.02
N SER A 147 -4.68 -7.09 -13.87
CA SER A 147 -4.19 -8.40 -14.31
C SER A 147 -4.82 -9.53 -13.49
N LEU A 148 -5.71 -10.30 -14.11
CA LEU A 148 -6.44 -11.39 -13.45
C LEU A 148 -5.55 -12.57 -13.03
N SER A 149 -4.39 -12.75 -13.66
CA SER A 149 -3.47 -13.86 -13.39
C SER A 149 -2.43 -13.55 -12.31
N THR A 150 -1.87 -12.34 -12.31
CA THR A 150 -0.78 -11.96 -11.39
C THR A 150 -1.25 -11.30 -10.10
N SER A 151 -2.38 -10.57 -10.10
CA SER A 151 -2.96 -9.97 -8.90
C SER A 151 -3.30 -11.00 -7.82
N LYS A 152 -3.35 -10.56 -6.56
CA LYS A 152 -3.85 -11.33 -5.41
C LYS A 152 -4.80 -10.44 -4.61
N TRP A 153 -6.00 -10.28 -5.16
CA TRP A 153 -7.08 -9.50 -4.60
C TRP A 153 -8.24 -10.41 -4.18
N PRO A 154 -8.62 -10.48 -2.89
CA PRO A 154 -9.81 -11.20 -2.47
C PRO A 154 -11.07 -10.41 -2.86
N ALA A 155 -11.97 -11.03 -3.63
CA ALA A 155 -13.11 -10.31 -4.20
C ALA A 155 -14.25 -10.00 -3.21
N GLY A 156 -14.34 -10.66 -2.05
CA GLY A 156 -15.46 -10.53 -1.11
C GLY A 156 -15.06 -9.92 0.23
N ILE A 157 -15.85 -8.95 0.71
CA ILE A 157 -15.71 -8.32 2.03
C ILE A 157 -16.93 -8.68 2.90
N ALA A 158 -16.67 -9.30 4.05
CA ALA A 158 -17.71 -9.55 5.05
C ALA A 158 -18.28 -8.22 5.61
N LYS A 159 -19.44 -8.30 6.28
CA LYS A 159 -20.04 -7.15 6.99
C LYS A 159 -19.11 -6.68 8.13
N ASN A 160 -19.01 -5.36 8.33
CA ASN A 160 -18.18 -4.71 9.34
C ASN A 160 -16.75 -5.30 9.41
N ALA A 161 -16.09 -5.43 8.25
CA ALA A 161 -14.80 -6.08 8.10
C ALA A 161 -13.94 -5.40 7.03
N SER A 162 -12.65 -5.74 7.01
CA SER A 162 -11.71 -5.32 5.97
C SER A 162 -11.07 -6.51 5.26
N ILE A 163 -10.56 -6.23 4.07
CA ILE A 163 -9.68 -7.11 3.30
C ILE A 163 -8.44 -6.34 2.87
N SER A 164 -7.33 -7.05 2.65
CA SER A 164 -6.13 -6.49 2.03
C SER A 164 -5.62 -7.44 0.95
N GLY A 165 -4.95 -6.90 -0.05
CA GLY A 165 -4.35 -7.65 -1.15
C GLY A 165 -3.59 -6.73 -2.09
N TYR A 166 -3.23 -7.23 -3.28
CA TYR A 166 -2.63 -6.39 -4.32
C TYR A 166 -3.27 -6.60 -5.69
N VAL A 167 -3.36 -5.49 -6.43
CA VAL A 167 -3.76 -5.42 -7.83
C VAL A 167 -2.53 -5.08 -8.65
N GLU A 168 -2.21 -5.90 -9.65
CA GLU A 168 -1.15 -5.63 -10.60
C GLU A 168 -1.77 -5.16 -11.92
N LEU A 169 -1.24 -4.09 -12.51
CA LEU A 169 -1.77 -3.52 -13.75
C LEU A 169 -1.23 -4.25 -14.98
N ASP A 170 -2.10 -4.47 -15.95
CA ASP A 170 -1.86 -5.24 -17.18
C ASP A 170 -0.78 -4.64 -18.08
N GLN A 171 -0.77 -3.32 -18.22
CA GLN A 171 0.12 -2.54 -19.07
C GLN A 171 1.27 -1.90 -18.28
N LYS A 172 2.31 -1.44 -19.00
CA LYS A 172 3.39 -0.63 -18.43
C LYS A 172 2.99 0.85 -18.40
N ALA A 173 3.32 1.52 -17.30
CA ALA A 173 3.25 2.98 -17.20
C ALA A 173 4.25 3.64 -18.17
N PRO A 174 3.86 4.72 -18.87
CA PRO A 174 4.79 5.49 -19.70
C PRO A 174 5.72 6.33 -18.80
N ALA A 175 6.96 6.57 -19.23
CA ALA A 175 7.93 7.36 -18.47
C ALA A 175 7.52 8.84 -18.24
N ALA A 176 6.49 9.31 -18.94
CA ALA A 176 5.87 10.61 -18.70
C ALA A 176 4.93 10.61 -17.47
N ALA A 177 4.26 9.50 -17.16
CA ALA A 177 3.24 9.46 -16.11
C ALA A 177 3.82 9.60 -14.70
N THR A 178 3.25 10.48 -13.88
CA THR A 178 3.71 10.76 -12.51
C THR A 178 2.73 10.27 -11.45
N ARG A 179 1.43 10.23 -11.77
CA ARG A 179 0.35 9.81 -10.86
C ARG A 179 -0.72 9.01 -11.60
N PHE A 180 -1.50 8.25 -10.85
CA PHE A 180 -2.68 7.57 -11.34
C PHE A 180 -3.82 7.58 -10.33
N THR A 181 -5.03 7.31 -10.84
CA THR A 181 -6.24 7.06 -10.07
C THR A 181 -6.58 5.58 -10.19
N LEU A 182 -6.80 4.90 -9.06
CA LEU A 182 -7.27 3.51 -9.02
C LEU A 182 -8.77 3.48 -8.73
N THR A 183 -9.56 2.93 -9.65
CA THR A 183 -11.02 2.86 -9.56
C THR A 183 -11.50 1.42 -9.37
N PHE A 184 -12.17 1.17 -8.24
CA PHE A 184 -12.98 -0.02 -8.02
C PHE A 184 -14.39 0.27 -8.52
N SER A 185 -14.76 -0.25 -9.69
CA SER A 185 -16.13 -0.20 -10.22
C SER A 185 -16.86 -1.53 -9.98
N GLY A 186 -18.11 -1.64 -10.44
CA GLY A 186 -18.86 -2.91 -10.41
C GLY A 186 -19.10 -3.48 -9.00
N ILE A 187 -19.19 -2.61 -7.99
CA ILE A 187 -19.30 -3.01 -6.59
C ILE A 187 -20.68 -3.64 -6.32
N ILE A 188 -20.70 -4.89 -5.88
CA ILE A 188 -21.92 -5.68 -5.64
C ILE A 188 -22.23 -5.67 -4.14
N GLY A 189 -23.49 -5.47 -3.77
CA GLY A 189 -23.97 -5.61 -2.40
C GLY A 189 -25.18 -4.74 -2.10
N GLN A 190 -26.03 -5.17 -1.16
CA GLN A 190 -27.27 -4.45 -0.80
C GLN A 190 -27.03 -3.02 -0.29
N LEU A 191 -25.86 -2.77 0.31
CA LEU A 191 -25.45 -1.46 0.83
C LEU A 191 -24.20 -0.93 0.10
N ALA A 192 -23.94 -1.42 -1.12
CA ALA A 192 -22.86 -0.93 -1.96
C ALA A 192 -23.01 0.58 -2.28
N PRO A 193 -21.92 1.30 -2.55
CA PRO A 193 -21.98 2.76 -2.71
C PRO A 193 -22.87 3.19 -3.88
N THR A 194 -23.75 4.17 -3.64
CA THR A 194 -24.64 4.71 -4.68
C THR A 194 -23.84 5.31 -5.83
N GLY A 195 -24.07 4.79 -7.04
CA GLY A 195 -23.27 5.09 -8.24
C GLY A 195 -22.04 4.19 -8.45
N GLY A 196 -21.95 3.05 -7.77
CA GLY A 196 -21.29 1.83 -8.25
C GLY A 196 -19.76 1.79 -8.30
N ALA A 197 -19.06 2.88 -7.99
CA ALA A 197 -17.60 2.94 -8.04
C ALA A 197 -16.94 3.77 -6.92
N VAL A 198 -15.70 3.44 -6.55
CA VAL A 198 -14.83 4.22 -5.65
C VAL A 198 -13.47 4.42 -6.30
N SER A 199 -13.03 5.67 -6.41
CA SER A 199 -11.78 6.05 -7.09
C SER A 199 -10.81 6.71 -6.11
N VAL A 200 -9.65 6.08 -5.89
CA VAL A 200 -8.54 6.65 -5.10
C VAL A 200 -7.62 7.40 -6.06
N ALA A 201 -7.60 8.73 -5.96
CA ALA A 201 -6.84 9.61 -6.84
C ALA A 201 -5.43 9.95 -6.30
N ASP A 202 -4.64 10.65 -7.13
CA ASP A 202 -3.31 11.21 -6.79
C ASP A 202 -2.28 10.21 -6.24
N ILE A 203 -2.41 8.93 -6.60
CA ILE A 203 -1.45 7.88 -6.22
C ILE A 203 -0.18 8.08 -7.06
N PRO A 204 1.00 8.31 -6.45
CA PRO A 204 2.24 8.55 -7.19
C PRO A 204 2.79 7.25 -7.79
N ILE A 205 3.47 7.39 -8.94
CA ILE A 205 4.20 6.31 -9.60
C ILE A 205 5.67 6.36 -9.13
N PRO A 206 6.19 5.33 -8.42
CA PRO A 206 7.59 5.27 -8.01
C PRO A 206 8.55 5.26 -9.21
N ARG A 207 9.75 5.82 -9.03
CA ARG A 207 10.81 5.95 -10.04
C ARG A 207 12.18 5.67 -9.41
#